data_AF-A0A316I6B4-F1
#
_entry.id   AF-A0A316I6B4-F1
#
_cell.length_a   1.000
_cell.length_b   1.000
_cell.length_c   1.000
_cell.angle_alpha   90.00
_cell.angle_beta   90.00
_cell.angle_gamma   90.00
#
_symmetry.space_group_name_H-M   'P 1'
#
loop_
_entity.id
_entity.type
_entity.pdbx_description
1 polymer ?
#
loop_
_entity_poly.entity_id
_entity_poly.type
_entity_poly.pdbx_seq_one_letter_code
_entity_poly.pdbx_strand_id
1 'polypeptide(L)'
;MTLDEELLAAARRACTEAAAAQDRADIAKAVYHHTVLRLHRAGGSMREIAEALKMSHQRVHQIVEHSKRTELCSFCGRSGGDVDKMMAGPSTMICDICVASLQVAEDGECSFCGETRPVHESGTVRICRHCLDFSAAVISAAASPR
;
A
#
# COMPACT_ATOMS: atom_id res chain seq x y z
N MET A 1 -21.64 17.24 36.60
CA MET A 1 -21.37 15.78 36.73
C MET A 1 -20.03 15.53 36.11
N THR A 2 -19.05 15.09 36.89
CA THR A 2 -17.72 14.71 36.41
C THR A 2 -17.78 13.31 35.83
N LEU A 3 -17.07 13.08 34.72
CA LEU A 3 -16.91 11.73 34.19
C LEU A 3 -16.15 10.88 35.21
N ASP A 4 -16.46 9.58 35.25
CA ASP A 4 -15.67 8.61 35.99
C ASP A 4 -14.29 8.51 35.33
N GLU A 5 -13.26 8.91 36.06
CA GLU A 5 -11.89 9.00 35.56
C GLU A 5 -11.30 7.62 35.25
N GLU A 6 -11.71 6.58 35.97
CA GLU A 6 -11.26 5.21 35.73
C GLU A 6 -11.85 4.67 34.42
N LEU A 7 -13.15 4.90 34.20
CA LEU A 7 -13.82 4.55 32.94
C LEU A 7 -13.25 5.34 31.75
N LEU A 8 -12.95 6.63 31.94
CA LEU A 8 -12.34 7.45 30.89
C LEU A 8 -10.93 6.96 30.53
N ALA A 9 -10.11 6.60 31.52
CA ALA A 9 -8.79 6.05 31.30
C ALA A 9 -8.84 4.70 30.59
N ALA A 10 -9.80 3.83 30.96
CA ALA A 10 -10.02 2.56 30.29
C ALA A 10 -10.45 2.74 28.81
N ALA A 11 -11.38 3.64 28.54
CA ALA A 11 -11.82 3.95 27.18
C ALA A 11 -10.68 4.46 26.30
N ARG A 12 -9.83 5.37 26.81
CA ARG A 12 -8.66 5.88 26.08
C ARG A 12 -7.69 4.76 25.70
N ARG A 13 -7.37 3.86 26.64
CA ARG A 13 -6.50 2.70 26.36
C ARG A 13 -7.09 1.81 25.27
N ALA A 14 -8.37 1.46 25.39
CA ALA A 14 -9.06 0.64 24.39
C ALA A 14 -9.07 1.29 23.00
N CYS A 15 -9.27 2.61 22.90
CA CYS A 15 -9.19 3.33 21.62
C CYS A 15 -7.80 3.24 20.99
N THR A 16 -6.73 3.44 21.77
CA THR A 16 -5.36 3.33 21.26
C THR A 16 -5.04 1.90 20.80
N GLU A 17 -5.45 0.89 21.57
CA GLU A 17 -5.27 -0.51 21.19
C GLU A 17 -6.03 -0.88 19.92
N ALA A 18 -7.28 -0.40 19.79
CA ALA A 18 -8.09 -0.62 18.61
C ALA A 18 -7.48 0.04 17.37
N ALA A 19 -6.98 1.27 17.47
CA ALA A 19 -6.29 1.95 16.39
C ALA A 19 -5.06 1.15 15.93
N ALA A 20 -4.20 0.73 16.86
CA ALA A 20 -3.02 -0.07 16.53
C ALA A 20 -3.36 -1.46 15.94
N ALA A 21 -4.52 -2.04 16.28
CA ALA A 21 -5.00 -3.28 15.68
C ALA A 21 -5.51 -3.04 14.25
N GLN A 22 -6.21 -1.93 14.03
CA GLN A 22 -6.71 -1.52 12.72
C GLN A 22 -5.55 -1.26 11.75
N ASP A 23 -4.53 -0.52 12.18
CA ASP A 23 -3.33 -0.24 11.37
C ASP A 23 -2.65 -1.54 10.91
N ARG A 24 -2.51 -2.51 11.83
CA ARG A 24 -1.94 -3.82 11.51
C ARG A 24 -2.81 -4.60 10.51
N ALA A 25 -4.13 -4.54 10.65
CA ALA A 25 -5.04 -5.19 9.73
C ALA A 25 -4.97 -4.58 8.32
N ASP A 26 -4.85 -3.25 8.23
CA ASP A 26 -4.75 -2.53 6.97
C ASP A 26 -3.42 -2.80 6.25
N ILE A 27 -2.30 -2.84 7.00
CA ILE A 27 -1.00 -3.25 6.46
C ILE A 27 -1.06 -4.68 5.94
N ALA A 28 -1.57 -5.63 6.74
CA ALA A 28 -1.70 -7.02 6.32
C ALA A 28 -2.57 -7.13 5.05
N LYS A 29 -3.62 -6.31 4.95
CA LYS A 29 -4.51 -6.26 3.81
C LYS A 29 -3.83 -5.81 2.52
N ALA A 30 -3.06 -4.72 2.61
CA ALA A 30 -2.28 -4.22 1.48
C ALA A 30 -1.27 -5.26 0.99
N VAL A 31 -0.56 -5.92 1.91
CA VAL A 31 0.42 -6.97 1.59
C VAL A 31 -0.21 -8.13 0.83
N TYR A 32 -1.34 -8.67 1.30
CA TYR A 32 -1.95 -9.81 0.61
C TYR A 32 -2.54 -9.42 -0.75
N HIS A 33 -3.16 -8.23 -0.88
CA HIS A 33 -3.62 -7.73 -2.18
C HIS A 33 -2.49 -7.66 -3.20
N HIS A 34 -1.36 -7.06 -2.81
CA HIS A 34 -0.19 -6.97 -3.69
C HIS A 34 0.36 -8.35 -4.07
N THR A 35 0.38 -9.30 -3.13
CA THR A 35 0.84 -10.67 -3.38
C THR A 35 -0.07 -11.41 -4.36
N VAL A 36 -1.39 -11.24 -4.26
CA VAL A 36 -2.38 -11.78 -5.22
C VAL A 36 -2.11 -11.26 -6.64
N LEU A 37 -1.84 -9.95 -6.79
CA LEU A 37 -1.54 -9.36 -8.10
C LEU A 37 -0.25 -9.93 -8.70
N ARG A 38 0.78 -10.14 -7.87
CA ARG A 38 2.04 -10.77 -8.31
C ARG A 38 1.84 -12.20 -8.78
N LEU A 39 1.06 -13.00 -8.04
CA LEU A 39 0.72 -14.36 -8.45
C LEU A 39 0.00 -14.38 -9.80
N HIS A 40 -0.94 -13.46 -10.00
CA HIS A 40 -1.66 -13.37 -11.27
C HIS A 40 -0.76 -12.95 -12.44
N ARG A 41 0.09 -11.94 -12.24
CA ARG A 41 1.07 -11.48 -13.24
C ARG A 41 2.13 -12.54 -13.58
N ALA A 42 2.48 -13.39 -12.63
CA ALA A 42 3.38 -14.53 -12.85
C ALA A 42 2.72 -15.66 -13.67
N GLY A 43 1.46 -15.50 -14.10
CA GLY A 43 0.71 -16.44 -14.93
C GLY A 43 -0.31 -17.28 -14.16
N GLY A 44 -0.43 -17.11 -12.84
CA GLY A 44 -1.45 -17.81 -12.06
C GLY A 44 -2.87 -17.39 -12.46
N SER A 45 -3.76 -18.35 -12.70
CA SER A 45 -5.16 -18.03 -12.96
C SER A 45 -5.84 -17.54 -11.67
N MET A 46 -6.84 -16.66 -11.81
CA MET A 46 -7.62 -16.18 -10.66
C MET A 46 -8.28 -17.32 -9.88
N ARG A 47 -8.61 -18.43 -10.55
CA ARG A 47 -9.20 -19.62 -9.95
C ARG A 47 -8.19 -20.38 -9.08
N GLU A 48 -6.98 -20.63 -9.57
CA GLU A 48 -5.91 -21.29 -8.81
C GLU A 48 -5.52 -20.47 -7.58
N ILE A 49 -5.40 -19.15 -7.73
CA ILE A 49 -5.08 -18.24 -6.62
C ILE A 49 -6.18 -18.28 -5.56
N ALA A 50 -7.45 -18.27 -5.97
CA ALA A 50 -8.58 -18.36 -5.03
C ALA A 50 -8.55 -19.67 -4.23
N GLU A 51 -8.31 -20.80 -4.90
CA GLU A 51 -8.21 -22.11 -4.26
C GLU A 51 -7.05 -22.19 -3.28
N ALA A 52 -5.85 -21.75 -3.69
CA ALA A 52 -4.65 -21.76 -2.84
C ALA A 52 -4.80 -20.88 -1.59
N LEU A 53 -5.48 -19.73 -1.72
CA LEU A 53 -5.72 -18.80 -0.60
C LEU A 53 -6.97 -19.13 0.21
N LYS A 54 -7.74 -20.16 -0.16
CA LYS A 54 -9.06 -20.48 0.42
C LYS A 54 -10.00 -19.26 0.40
N MET A 55 -9.93 -18.48 -0.68
CA MET A 55 -10.73 -17.29 -0.91
C MET A 55 -11.76 -17.56 -2.00
N SER A 56 -12.84 -16.78 -2.04
CA SER A 56 -13.78 -16.86 -3.16
C SER A 56 -13.15 -16.30 -4.44
N HIS A 57 -13.48 -16.90 -5.58
CA HIS A 57 -13.07 -16.39 -6.90
C HIS A 57 -13.48 -14.92 -7.08
N GLN A 58 -14.68 -14.55 -6.63
CA GLN A 58 -15.18 -13.17 -6.69
C GLN A 58 -14.29 -12.19 -5.90
N ARG A 59 -13.72 -12.62 -4.76
CA ARG A 59 -12.81 -11.78 -3.98
C ARG A 59 -11.48 -11.55 -4.71
N VAL A 60 -10.91 -12.59 -5.31
CA VAL A 60 -9.68 -12.46 -6.11
C VAL A 60 -9.93 -11.56 -7.32
N HIS A 61 -11.05 -11.74 -8.02
CA HIS A 61 -11.45 -10.89 -9.14
C HIS A 61 -11.56 -9.42 -8.73
N GLN A 62 -12.20 -9.11 -7.59
CA GLN A 62 -12.26 -7.74 -7.08
C GLN A 62 -10.86 -7.14 -6.87
N ILE A 63 -9.93 -7.89 -6.27
CA ILE A 63 -8.56 -7.41 -6.03
C ILE A 63 -7.85 -7.10 -7.36
N VAL A 64 -7.95 -8.00 -8.33
CA VAL A 64 -7.31 -7.86 -9.64
C VAL A 64 -7.92 -6.69 -10.44
N GLU A 65 -9.24 -6.59 -10.51
CA GLU A 65 -9.93 -5.55 -11.28
C GLU A 65 -9.76 -4.14 -10.70
N HIS A 66 -9.78 -3.98 -9.37
CA HIS A 66 -9.54 -2.67 -8.75
C HIS A 66 -8.13 -2.15 -9.04
N SER A 67 -7.19 -3.05 -9.33
CA SER A 67 -5.79 -2.72 -9.63
C SER A 67 -5.54 -2.41 -11.11
N LYS A 68 -6.47 -2.74 -12.01
CA LYS A 68 -6.37 -2.43 -13.45
C LYS A 68 -6.65 -0.96 -13.78
N ARG A 69 -7.08 -0.14 -12.81
CA ARG A 69 -7.51 1.25 -13.04
C ARG A 69 -6.39 2.30 -13.16
N THR A 70 -5.11 1.92 -13.09
CA THR A 70 -4.02 2.90 -13.26
C THR A 70 -2.75 2.24 -13.78
N GLU A 71 -2.35 2.56 -15.02
CA GLU A 71 -1.12 2.05 -15.67
C GLU A 71 0.01 3.09 -15.73
N LEU A 72 -0.23 4.29 -15.18
CA LEU A 72 0.71 5.40 -15.21
C LEU A 72 1.19 5.73 -13.80
N CYS A 73 2.51 5.93 -13.65
CA CYS A 73 3.10 6.47 -12.44
C CYS A 73 2.45 7.81 -12.11
N SER A 74 1.86 7.92 -10.94
CA SER A 74 1.14 9.11 -10.48
C SER A 74 2.07 10.29 -10.17
N PHE A 75 3.38 10.07 -10.13
CA PHE A 75 4.40 11.09 -9.83
C PHE A 75 5.08 11.66 -11.07
N CYS A 76 5.43 10.82 -12.05
CA CYS A 76 6.15 11.24 -13.26
C CYS A 76 5.38 11.01 -14.56
N GLY A 77 4.18 10.42 -14.49
CA GLY A 77 3.31 10.16 -15.63
C GLY A 77 3.76 9.00 -16.54
N ARG A 78 4.89 8.35 -16.26
CA ARG A 78 5.44 7.27 -17.10
C ARG A 78 4.59 6.00 -17.04
N SER A 79 4.49 5.30 -18.16
CA SER A 79 3.83 4.00 -18.23
C SER A 79 4.73 2.88 -17.73
N GLY A 80 4.17 1.70 -17.48
CA GLY A 80 4.94 0.54 -17.05
C GLY A 80 5.89 -0.03 -18.09
N GLY A 81 5.80 0.41 -19.35
CA GLY A 81 6.78 0.09 -20.38
C GLY A 81 8.01 1.00 -20.38
N ASP A 82 7.93 2.16 -19.73
CA ASP A 82 8.98 3.20 -19.74
C ASP A 82 9.91 3.14 -18.52
N VAL A 83 9.68 2.17 -17.62
CA VAL A 83 10.33 2.07 -16.32
C VAL A 83 10.65 0.60 -16.03
N ASP A 84 11.77 0.34 -15.35
CA ASP A 84 12.18 -1.04 -15.09
C ASP A 84 11.22 -1.73 -14.10
N LYS A 85 10.64 -0.96 -13.16
CA LYS A 85 9.69 -1.50 -12.16
C LYS A 85 8.64 -0.47 -11.75
N MET A 86 7.44 -0.95 -11.44
CA MET A 86 6.35 -0.11 -10.95
C MET A 86 5.53 -0.79 -9.87
N MET A 87 5.22 -0.04 -8.81
CA MET A 87 4.43 -0.47 -7.67
C MET A 87 3.06 0.19 -7.67
N ALA A 88 2.03 -0.61 -7.39
CA ALA A 88 0.69 -0.14 -7.07
C ALA A 88 0.54 0.06 -5.54
N GLY A 89 0.18 1.26 -5.14
CA GLY A 89 -0.38 1.59 -3.84
C GLY A 89 -1.91 1.47 -3.81
N PRO A 90 -2.56 1.77 -2.67
CA PRO A 90 -4.02 1.69 -2.53
C PRO A 90 -4.79 2.59 -3.51
N SER A 91 -4.21 3.71 -3.94
CA SER A 91 -4.85 4.70 -4.83
C SER A 91 -3.86 5.38 -5.81
N THR A 92 -2.65 4.84 -5.96
CA THR A 92 -1.58 5.49 -6.75
C THR A 92 -0.60 4.47 -7.31
N MET A 93 0.11 4.82 -8.38
CA MET A 93 1.21 4.03 -8.91
C MET A 93 2.53 4.81 -8.77
N ILE A 94 3.62 4.14 -8.39
CA ILE A 94 4.95 4.75 -8.30
C ILE A 94 6.00 3.87 -9.00
N CYS A 95 6.82 4.46 -9.86
CA CYS A 95 7.92 3.75 -10.52
C CYS A 95 9.19 3.73 -9.65
N ASP A 96 10.09 2.79 -9.97
CA ASP A 96 11.42 2.66 -9.38
C ASP A 96 12.26 3.94 -9.41
N ILE A 97 12.17 4.70 -10.50
CA ILE A 97 12.91 5.97 -10.64
C ILE A 97 12.42 6.99 -9.61
N CYS A 98 11.11 7.12 -9.41
CA CYS A 98 10.54 7.99 -8.39
C CYS A 98 10.91 7.47 -6.98
N VAL A 99 10.80 6.17 -6.74
CA VAL A 99 11.22 5.60 -5.45
C VAL A 99 12.69 5.93 -5.11
N ALA A 100 13.59 5.99 -6.10
CA ALA A 100 15.00 6.32 -5.88
C ALA A 100 15.30 7.82 -5.74
N SER A 101 14.42 8.71 -6.22
CA SER A 101 14.73 10.14 -6.40
C SER A 101 13.90 11.09 -5.53
N LEU A 102 12.73 10.66 -5.04
CA LEU A 102 11.87 11.53 -4.23
C LEU A 102 12.47 11.74 -2.83
N GLN A 103 12.68 13.01 -2.46
CA GLN A 103 13.09 13.41 -1.12
C GLN A 103 11.90 14.01 -0.37
N VAL A 104 11.48 13.39 0.72
CA VAL A 104 10.41 13.93 1.58
C VAL A 104 10.88 15.23 2.25
N ALA A 105 10.04 16.27 2.24
CA ALA A 105 10.45 17.60 2.72
C ALA A 105 9.37 18.32 3.55
N GLU A 106 8.09 18.01 3.36
CA GLU A 106 6.99 18.70 4.06
C GLU A 106 6.07 17.71 4.77
N ASP A 107 5.54 18.09 5.94
CA ASP A 107 4.56 17.28 6.65
C ASP A 107 3.22 17.31 5.93
N GLY A 108 2.70 16.13 5.61
CA GLY A 108 1.44 15.99 4.91
C GLY A 108 0.85 14.60 5.10
N GLU A 109 -0.45 14.49 4.87
CA GLU A 109 -1.14 13.20 4.90
C GLU A 109 -0.65 12.31 3.76
N CYS A 110 -0.05 11.19 4.10
CA CYS A 110 0.47 10.24 3.12
C CYS A 110 -0.68 9.49 2.45
N SER A 111 -0.75 9.54 1.12
CA SER A 111 -1.74 8.82 0.31
C SER A 111 -1.61 7.28 0.40
N PHE A 112 -0.52 6.76 0.97
CA PHE A 112 -0.27 5.32 1.14
C PHE A 112 -0.65 4.79 2.53
N CYS A 113 -0.27 5.49 3.60
CA CYS A 113 -0.55 5.05 4.98
C CYS A 113 -1.59 5.89 5.71
N GLY A 114 -2.05 7.01 5.14
CA GLY A 114 -3.03 7.92 5.75
C GLY A 114 -2.48 8.76 6.90
N GLU A 115 -1.21 8.60 7.28
CA GLU A 115 -0.62 9.32 8.40
C GLU A 115 -0.04 10.67 7.97
N THR A 116 -0.17 11.67 8.84
CA THR A 116 0.52 12.96 8.68
C THR A 116 1.97 12.80 9.11
N ARG A 117 2.87 12.84 8.12
CA ARG A 117 4.32 12.63 8.30
C ARG A 117 5.06 13.44 7.24
N PRO A 118 6.40 13.53 7.29
CA PRO A 118 7.18 14.08 6.19
C PRO A 118 6.93 13.27 4.92
N VAL A 119 6.28 13.90 3.94
CA VAL A 119 5.92 13.35 2.64
C VAL A 119 6.68 14.08 1.53
N HIS A 120 6.79 13.37 0.42
CA HIS A 120 7.17 13.96 -0.85
C HIS A 120 5.88 14.15 -1.65
N GLU A 121 5.69 15.35 -2.16
CA GLU A 121 4.54 15.73 -2.97
C GLU A 121 4.93 15.83 -4.45
N SER A 122 4.21 15.09 -5.30
CA SER A 122 4.22 15.33 -6.74
C SER A 122 2.78 15.40 -7.23
N GLY A 123 2.35 16.59 -7.65
CA GLY A 123 0.97 16.83 -8.05
C GLY A 123 0.00 16.61 -6.87
N THR A 124 -0.95 15.68 -7.00
CA THR A 124 -1.94 15.38 -5.93
C THR A 124 -1.51 14.26 -4.98
N VAL A 125 -0.35 13.65 -5.21
CA VAL A 125 0.07 12.44 -4.52
C VAL A 125 1.16 12.73 -3.51
N ARG A 126 0.96 12.24 -2.28
CA ARG A 126 1.86 12.43 -1.14
C ARG A 126 2.32 11.08 -0.61
N ILE A 127 3.63 10.84 -0.54
CA ILE A 127 4.19 9.58 -0.02
C ILE A 127 5.22 9.84 1.09
N CYS A 128 5.08 9.16 2.24
CA CYS A 128 6.03 9.31 3.34
C CYS A 128 7.26 8.41 3.14
N ARG A 129 8.36 8.74 3.82
CA ARG A 129 9.62 8.01 3.69
C ARG A 129 9.49 6.54 4.06
N HIS A 130 8.69 6.21 5.08
CA HIS A 130 8.48 4.84 5.50
C HIS A 130 7.78 3.99 4.42
N CYS A 131 6.76 4.56 3.77
CA CYS A 131 6.09 3.91 2.64
C CYS A 131 7.01 3.82 1.43
N LEU A 132 7.84 4.84 1.18
CA LEU A 132 8.83 4.84 0.11
C LEU A 132 9.88 3.74 0.31
N ASP A 133 10.41 3.60 1.53
CA ASP A 133 11.39 2.57 1.90
C ASP A 133 10.78 1.17 1.81
N PHE A 134 9.54 1.00 2.27
CA PHE A 134 8.78 -0.25 2.09
C PHE A 134 8.59 -0.57 0.61
N SER A 135 8.25 0.44 -0.19
CA SER A 135 8.12 0.29 -1.63
C SER A 135 9.43 -0.16 -2.29
N ALA A 136 10.55 0.48 -1.92
CA ALA A 136 11.89 0.14 -2.38
C ALA A 136 12.30 -1.29 -2.01
N ALA A 137 11.99 -1.72 -0.78
CA ALA A 137 12.32 -3.06 -0.28
C ALA A 137 11.56 -4.14 -1.06
N VAL A 138 10.27 -3.95 -1.33
CA VAL A 138 9.46 -4.89 -2.13
C VAL A 138 9.95 -4.95 -3.58
N ILE A 139 10.32 -3.80 -4.17
CA ILE A 139 10.87 -3.69 -5.53
C ILE A 139 12.24 -4.36 -5.65
N SER A 140 13.05 -4.28 -4.59
CA SER A 140 14.38 -4.91 -4.53
C SER A 140 14.28 -6.41 -4.32
N ALA A 141 13.38 -6.87 -3.44
CA ALA A 141 13.13 -8.30 -3.20
C ALA A 141 12.45 -9.00 -4.39
N ALA A 142 11.72 -8.26 -5.22
CA ALA A 142 11.15 -8.78 -6.47
C ALA A 142 12.19 -8.93 -7.59
N ALA A 143 13.39 -8.36 -7.45
CA ALA A 143 14.52 -8.66 -8.32
C ALA A 143 15.24 -9.91 -7.79
N SER A 144 14.84 -11.08 -8.27
CA SER A 144 15.69 -12.27 -8.15
C SER A 144 16.80 -12.19 -9.20
N PRO A 145 18.05 -12.60 -8.89
CA PRO A 145 19.10 -12.72 -9.87
C PRO A 145 18.72 -13.79 -10.90
N ARG A 146 19.08 -13.52 -12.16
CA ARG A 146 18.93 -14.44 -13.29
C ARG A 146 19.69 -15.74 -13.08
#